data_AF-A0A842N2V9-F1
#
_entry.id   AF-A0A842N2V9-F1
#
_cell.length_a   1.000
_cell.length_b   1.000
_cell.length_c   1.000
_cell.angle_alpha   90.00
_cell.angle_beta   90.00
_cell.angle_gamma   90.00
#
_symmetry.space_group_name_H-M   'P 1'
#
loop_
_entity.id
_entity.type
_entity.pdbx_description
1 polymer ?
#
loop_
_entity_poly.entity_id
_entity_poly.type
_entity_poly.pdbx_seq_one_letter_code
_entity_poly.pdbx_strand_id
1 'polypeptide(L)' 'MKVIQIGTGGWGKNHCRVLHEFGVLSAVCDMDFERAKEFGEKYNVNYYNT' A
#
# COMPACT_ATOMS: atom_id res chain seq x y z
N MET A 1 9.87 1.60 -12.56
CA MET A 1 9.61 0.31 -11.88
C MET A 1 8.29 0.46 -11.13
N LYS A 2 7.46 -0.58 -11.09
CA LYS A 2 6.17 -0.58 -10.37
C LYS A 2 6.22 -1.62 -9.26
N VAL A 3 5.86 -1.24 -8.04
CA VAL A 3 5.89 -2.11 -6.85
C VAL A 3 4.51 -2.15 -6.21
N ILE A 4 4.08 -3.32 -5.79
CA ILE A 4 2.84 -3.53 -5.03
C ILE A 4 3.22 -4.00 -3.63
N GLN A 5 2.71 -3.32 -2.61
CA GLN A 5 2.95 -3.72 -1.22
C GLN A 5 1.83 -4.66 -0.77
N ILE A 6 2.20 -5.87 -0.37
CA ILE A 6 1.29 -6.85 0.22
C ILE A 6 1.55 -6.90 1.73
N GLY A 7 0.51 -6.63 2.51
CA GLY A 7 0.57 -6.46 3.95
C GLY A 7 1.00 -5.05 4.34
N THR A 8 0.13 -4.35 5.06
CA THR A 8 0.31 -2.99 5.58
C THR A 8 0.26 -2.94 7.10
N GLY A 9 0.59 -4.06 7.76
CA GLY A 9 0.71 -4.17 9.22
C GLY A 9 1.88 -3.37 9.82
N GLY A 10 2.33 -3.76 11.02
CA GLY A 10 3.30 -2.99 11.82
C GLY A 10 4.53 -2.49 11.07
N TRP A 11 5.15 -3.34 10.26
CA TRP A 11 6.28 -2.97 9.39
C TRP A 11 5.88 -2.60 7.97
N GLY A 12 4.84 -3.22 7.42
CA GLY A 12 4.38 -3.01 6.04
C GLY A 12 4.05 -1.54 5.74
N LYS A 13 3.46 -0.83 6.72
CA LYS A 13 3.18 0.61 6.60
C LYS A 13 4.43 1.47 6.35
N ASN A 14 5.58 1.07 6.89
CA ASN A 14 6.84 1.78 6.67
C ASN A 14 7.37 1.55 5.25
N HIS A 15 7.22 0.33 4.72
CA HIS A 15 7.55 0.04 3.33
C HIS A 15 6.64 0.81 2.36
N CYS A 16 5.32 0.89 2.62
CA CYS A 16 4.43 1.75 1.83
C CYS A 16 4.94 3.18 1.74
N ARG A 17 5.31 3.78 2.88
CA ARG A 17 5.83 5.15 2.94
C ARG A 17 7.08 5.32 2.08
N VAL A 18 8.08 4.45 2.26
CA VAL A 18 9.34 4.53 1.51
C VAL A 18 9.14 4.29 0.01
N LEU A 19 8.29 3.33 -0.37
CA LEU A 19 7.96 3.06 -1.77
C LEU A 19 7.21 4.22 -2.44
N HIS A 20 6.35 4.91 -1.69
CA HIS A 20 5.67 6.12 -2.14
C HIS A 20 6.65 7.30 -2.31
N GLU A 21 7.54 7.52 -1.33
CA GLU A 21 8.60 8.55 -1.41
C GLU A 21 9.53 8.33 -2.62
N PHE A 22 9.79 7.07 -2.99
CA PHE A 22 10.53 6.73 -4.21
C PHE A 22 9.71 6.81 -5.50
N GLY A 23 8.39 7.07 -5.42
CA GLY A 23 7.51 7.17 -6.59
C GLY A 23 7.27 5.85 -7.33
N VAL A 24 7.48 4.70 -6.67
CA VAL A 24 7.33 3.37 -7.29
C VAL A 24 6.13 2.57 -6.76
N LEU A 25 5.52 2.99 -5.65
CA LEU A 25 4.31 2.36 -5.11
C LEU A 25 3.15 2.50 -6.10
N SER A 26 2.64 1.37 -6.58
CA SER A 26 1.56 1.31 -7.58
C SER A 26 0.24 0.80 -7.01
N ALA A 27 0.30 -0.03 -5.96
CA ALA A 27 -0.87 -0.51 -5.25
C ALA A 27 -0.53 -1.05 -3.86
N VAL A 28 -1.56 -1.23 -3.04
CA VAL A 28 -1.52 -1.86 -1.71
C VAL A 28 -2.59 -2.94 -1.58
N CYS A 29 -2.22 -4.06 -0.98
CA CYS A 29 -3.13 -5.15 -0.62
C CYS A 29 -2.91 -5.54 0.85
N ASP A 30 -3.97 -5.81 1.58
CA ASP A 30 -3.93 -6.40 2.92
C ASP A 30 -5.12 -7.37 3.08
N MET A 31 -5.03 -8.32 4.00
CA MET A 31 -6.16 -9.19 4.33
C MET A 31 -7.30 -8.41 4.99
N ASP A 32 -6.96 -7.32 5.67
CA ASP A 32 -7.90 -6.34 6.19
C ASP A 32 -8.17 -5.28 5.12
N PHE A 33 -9.34 -5.33 4.48
CA PHE A 33 -9.71 -4.40 3.41
C PHE A 33 -9.67 -2.94 3.85
N GLU A 34 -10.04 -2.63 5.11
CA GLU A 34 -10.01 -1.26 5.61
C GLU A 34 -8.58 -0.73 5.68
N ARG A 35 -7.59 -1.59 6.01
CA ARG A 35 -6.18 -1.20 5.93
C ARG A 35 -5.71 -0.98 4.50
N ALA A 36 -6.07 -1.88 3.58
CA ALA A 36 -5.70 -1.72 2.18
C ALA A 36 -6.25 -0.39 1.62
N LYS A 37 -7.50 -0.08 1.94
CA LYS A 37 -8.16 1.18 1.60
C LYS A 37 -7.50 2.38 2.24
N GLU A 38 -7.24 2.36 3.56
CA GLU A 38 -6.57 3.46 4.29
C GLU A 38 -5.26 3.86 3.60
N PHE A 39 -4.39 2.89 3.32
CA PHE A 39 -3.10 3.17 2.69
C PHE A 39 -3.21 3.50 1.20
N GLY A 40 -4.18 2.91 0.49
CA GLY A 40 -4.45 3.20 -0.91
C GLY A 40 -4.89 4.65 -1.11
N GLU A 41 -5.85 5.11 -0.30
CA GLU A 41 -6.32 6.50 -0.30
C GLU A 41 -5.24 7.46 0.18
N LYS A 42 -4.52 7.13 1.27
CA LYS A 42 -3.44 7.97 1.82
C LYS A 42 -2.34 8.27 0.79
N TYR A 43 -1.97 7.28 -0.02
CA TYR A 43 -0.91 7.42 -1.02
C TYR A 43 -1.41 7.63 -2.45
N ASN A 44 -2.73 7.72 -2.63
CA ASN A 44 -3.40 7.85 -3.93
C ASN A 44 -2.95 6.77 -4.94
N VAL A 45 -2.97 5.51 -4.50
CA VAL A 45 -2.62 4.32 -5.30
C VAL A 45 -3.76 3.30 -5.26
N ASN A 46 -3.73 2.33 -6.17
CA ASN A 46 -4.78 1.32 -6.21
C ASN A 46 -4.78 0.46 -4.94
N TYR A 47 -5.97 0.01 -4.56
CA TYR A 47 -6.17 -0.99 -3.52
C TYR A 47 -7.27 -1.95 -3.98
N TYR A 48 -7.16 -3.21 -3.60
CA TYR A 48 -7.99 -4.28 -4.15
C TYR A 48 -8.73 -5.03 -3.05
N ASN A 49 -9.97 -5.41 -3.35
CA ASN A 49 -10.75 -6.38 -2.58
C ASN A 49 -10.68 -7.75 -3.28
N THR A 50 -11.01 -8.82 -2.55
CA THR A 50 -11.16 -10.17 -3.10
C THR A 50 -12.48 -10.31 -3.86
#